data_AF-A0A1I3JC49-F1
#
_entry.id   AF-A0A1I3JC49-F1
#
_cell.length_a   1.000
_cell.length_b   1.000
_cell.length_c   1.000
_cell.angle_alpha   90.00
_cell.angle_beta   90.00
_cell.angle_gamma   90.00
#
_symmetry.space_group_name_H-M   'P 1'
#
loop_
_entity.id
_entity.type
_entity.pdbx_description
1 polymer ?
#
loop_
_entity_poly.entity_id
_entity_poly.type
_entity_poly.pdbx_seq_one_letter_code
_entity_poly.pdbx_strand_id
1 'polypeptide(L)'
;MDKLTVLRRQKTGRRAVPSYGIIDAQSLKTQYASEERGIDGGKKVKGHKRHVVVDILGNLLHVKVHAANMSDTKSACIVLESVIDKYDKCPSLKAFSGDAGYRGTAVDFAAGRLGLSLPHFRKNRR
;
A
#
# COMPACT_ATOMS: atom_id res chain seq x y z
N MET A 1 -4.66 -14.53 -6.74
CA MET A 1 -3.54 -13.77 -7.34
C MET A 1 -3.74 -13.72 -8.85
N ASP A 2 -3.26 -12.66 -9.51
CA ASP A 2 -3.30 -12.59 -10.98
C ASP A 2 -2.36 -13.62 -11.63
N LYS A 3 -2.77 -14.19 -12.77
CA LYS A 3 -2.04 -15.27 -13.46
C LYS A 3 -0.67 -14.82 -13.95
N LEU A 4 -0.54 -13.59 -14.45
CA LEU A 4 0.74 -13.06 -14.93
C LEU A 4 1.75 -12.94 -13.78
N THR A 5 1.31 -12.42 -12.64
CA THR A 5 2.13 -12.33 -11.42
C THR A 5 2.59 -13.71 -10.95
N VAL A 6 1.71 -14.71 -10.97
CA VAL A 6 2.05 -16.10 -10.60
C VAL A 6 3.15 -16.65 -11.51
N LEU A 7 2.97 -16.56 -12.83
CA LEU A 7 3.94 -17.08 -13.81
C LEU A 7 5.29 -16.38 -13.71
N ARG A 8 5.30 -15.04 -13.59
CA ARG A 8 6.54 -14.27 -13.43
C ARG A 8 7.30 -14.68 -12.17
N ARG A 9 6.60 -14.85 -11.05
CA ARG A 9 7.20 -15.29 -9.79
C ARG A 9 7.81 -16.68 -9.91
N GLN A 10 7.09 -17.63 -10.49
CA GLN A 10 7.59 -18.99 -10.73
C GLN A 10 8.81 -19.01 -11.66
N LYS A 11 8.79 -18.22 -12.75
CA LYS A 11 9.93 -18.07 -13.67
C LYS A 11 11.19 -17.54 -12.97
N THR A 12 11.02 -16.73 -11.92
CA THR A 12 12.12 -16.22 -11.09
C THR A 12 12.48 -17.12 -9.90
N GLY A 13 11.97 -18.36 -9.85
CA GLY A 13 12.25 -19.30 -8.75
C GLY A 13 11.57 -18.94 -7.42
N ARG A 14 10.54 -18.08 -7.44
CA ARG A 14 9.79 -17.68 -6.25
C ARG A 14 8.45 -18.43 -6.18
N ARG A 15 7.92 -18.55 -4.96
CA ARG A 15 6.56 -19.06 -4.71
C ARG A 15 5.52 -18.24 -5.49
N ALA A 16 4.53 -18.91 -6.07
CA ALA A 16 3.43 -18.32 -6.83
C ALA A 16 2.74 -17.16 -6.09
N VAL A 17 2.55 -17.32 -4.78
CA VAL A 17 1.94 -16.29 -3.92
C VAL A 17 3.03 -15.57 -3.11
N PRO A 18 3.04 -14.23 -3.08
CA PRO A 18 3.98 -13.45 -2.28
C PRO A 18 3.79 -13.66 -0.77
N SER A 19 4.88 -13.51 -0.03
CA SER A 19 4.87 -13.49 1.43
C SER A 19 5.15 -12.13 2.05
N TYR A 20 5.50 -11.15 1.22
CA TYR A 20 5.89 -9.82 1.63
C TYR A 20 5.40 -8.79 0.63
N GLY A 21 4.81 -7.70 1.12
CA GLY A 21 4.36 -6.56 0.32
C GLY A 21 5.11 -5.27 0.63
N ILE A 22 5.15 -4.34 -0.32
CA ILE A 22 5.73 -3.00 -0.15
C ILE A 22 4.63 -2.00 -0.52
N ILE A 23 4.30 -1.09 0.40
CA ILE A 23 3.30 -0.04 0.21
C ILE A 23 3.97 1.32 0.04
N ASP A 24 3.51 2.08 -0.95
CA ASP A 24 3.94 3.46 -1.19
C ASP A 24 2.76 4.35 -1.56
N ALA A 25 2.83 5.63 -1.19
CA ALA A 25 1.81 6.63 -1.49
C ALA A 25 2.30 7.63 -2.54
N GLN A 26 1.44 7.92 -3.52
CA GLN A 26 1.70 8.96 -4.51
C GLN A 26 0.51 9.92 -4.60
N SER A 27 0.79 11.21 -4.48
CA SER A 27 -0.19 12.26 -4.74
C SER A 27 -0.15 12.70 -6.20
N LEU A 28 -1.32 12.78 -6.84
CA LEU A 28 -1.49 13.26 -8.21
C LEU A 28 -2.30 14.56 -8.20
N LYS A 29 -1.81 15.57 -8.92
CA LYS A 29 -2.56 16.81 -9.17
C LYS A 29 -3.70 16.53 -10.15
N THR A 30 -4.93 16.87 -9.80
CA THR A 30 -6.05 16.85 -10.75
C THR A 30 -6.26 18.23 -11.36
N GLN A 31 -6.43 18.29 -12.69
CA GLN A 31 -6.72 19.53 -13.42
C GLN A 31 -8.23 19.81 -13.58
N TYR A 32 -9.09 18.80 -13.41
CA TYR A 32 -10.55 18.90 -13.59
C TYR A 32 -11.31 18.71 -12.27
N ALA A 33 -12.44 19.42 -12.14
CA ALA A 33 -13.29 19.42 -10.95
C ALA A 33 -14.04 18.08 -10.81
N SER A 34 -13.65 17.27 -9.82
CA SER A 34 -14.39 16.10 -9.35
C SER A 34 -14.70 16.27 -7.85
N GLU A 35 -15.82 15.71 -7.43
CA GLU A 35 -16.62 16.08 -6.25
C GLU A 35 -16.03 15.62 -4.89
N GLU A 36 -14.96 14.83 -4.87
CA GLU A 36 -14.29 14.41 -3.63
C GLU A 36 -12.96 15.17 -3.44
N ARG A 37 -12.96 16.24 -2.63
CA ARG A 37 -11.78 17.12 -2.45
C ARG A 37 -11.27 17.16 -1.01
N GLY A 38 -9.95 17.05 -0.88
CA GLY A 38 -9.22 17.16 0.36
C GLY A 38 -7.87 17.86 0.19
N ILE A 39 -7.44 18.61 1.21
CA ILE A 39 -6.17 19.34 1.24
C ILE A 39 -5.18 18.58 2.14
N ASP A 40 -4.02 18.18 1.60
CA ASP A 40 -2.91 17.61 2.38
C ASP A 40 -2.06 18.77 2.97
N GLY A 41 -1.90 18.80 4.29
CA GLY A 41 -1.28 19.90 5.04
C GLY A 41 0.21 20.14 4.73
N GLY A 42 0.90 19.21 4.06
CA GLY A 42 2.31 19.35 3.69
C GLY A 42 2.58 19.79 2.26
N LYS A 43 1.60 19.65 1.35
CA LYS A 43 1.74 19.98 -0.08
C LYS A 43 0.44 20.61 -0.51
N LYS A 44 0.47 21.90 -0.89
CA LYS A 44 -0.66 22.68 -1.42
C LYS A 44 -1.16 22.12 -2.77
N VAL A 45 -1.58 20.86 -2.80
CA VAL A 45 -1.97 20.11 -3.99
C VAL A 45 -3.39 19.61 -3.74
N LYS A 46 -4.35 20.20 -4.45
CA LYS A 46 -5.69 19.63 -4.61
C LYS A 46 -5.54 18.42 -5.53
N GLY A 47 -5.89 17.23 -5.06
CA GLY A 47 -5.59 16.02 -5.83
C GLY A 47 -6.17 14.74 -5.24
N HIS A 48 -5.90 13.64 -5.95
CA HIS A 48 -6.10 12.29 -5.43
C HIS A 48 -4.78 11.73 -4.92
N LYS A 49 -4.85 10.91 -3.89
CA LYS A 49 -3.73 10.14 -3.40
C LYS A 49 -3.97 8.68 -3.73
N ARG A 50 -2.97 8.02 -4.30
CA ARG A 50 -2.99 6.59 -4.60
C ARG A 50 -1.99 5.87 -3.72
N HIS A 51 -2.41 4.75 -3.16
CA HIS A 51 -1.56 3.79 -2.48
C HIS A 51 -1.36 2.60 -3.40
N VAL A 52 -0.11 2.24 -3.61
CA VAL A 52 0.29 1.12 -4.46
C VAL A 52 0.97 0.08 -3.58
N VAL A 53 0.54 -1.18 -3.73
CA VAL A 53 1.13 -2.32 -3.05
C VAL A 53 1.73 -3.24 -4.09
N VAL A 54 3.03 -3.52 -3.95
CA VAL A 54 3.78 -4.43 -4.81
C VAL A 54 4.43 -5.55 -4.01
N ASP A 55 4.83 -6.64 -4.67
CA ASP A 55 5.71 -7.63 -4.07
C ASP A 55 7.19 -7.24 -4.19
N ILE A 56 8.08 -8.06 -3.63
CA ILE A 56 9.53 -7.88 -3.69
C ILE A 56 10.15 -7.93 -5.10
N LEU A 57 9.42 -8.42 -6.10
CA LEU A 57 9.84 -8.43 -7.50
C LEU A 57 9.25 -7.23 -8.27
N GLY A 58 8.52 -6.35 -7.60
CA GLY A 58 7.81 -5.22 -8.19
C GLY A 58 6.52 -5.61 -8.92
N ASN A 59 5.96 -6.79 -8.67
CA ASN A 59 4.65 -7.14 -9.23
C ASN A 59 3.53 -6.46 -8.46
N LEU A 60 2.57 -5.90 -9.17
CA LEU A 60 1.44 -5.20 -8.58
C LEU A 60 0.48 -6.16 -7.86
N LEU A 61 0.19 -5.87 -6.59
CA LEU A 61 -0.77 -6.61 -5.78
C LEU A 61 -2.08 -5.81 -5.64
N HIS A 62 -1.99 -4.53 -5.31
CA HIS A 62 -3.18 -3.70 -5.12
C HIS A 62 -2.91 -2.23 -5.40
N VAL A 63 -3.94 -1.52 -5.85
CA VAL A 63 -3.94 -0.05 -5.95
C VAL A 63 -5.24 0.45 -5.36
N LYS A 64 -5.15 1.40 -4.44
CA LYS A 64 -6.30 2.12 -3.90
C LYS A 64 -6.11 3.60 -4.14
N VAL A 65 -7.14 4.26 -4.66
CA VAL A 65 -7.16 5.72 -4.85
C VAL A 65 -8.20 6.30 -3.91
N HIS A 66 -7.87 7.42 -3.27
CA HIS A 66 -8.80 8.19 -2.44
C HIS A 66 -8.52 9.69 -2.58
N ALA A 67 -9.41 10.53 -2.05
CA ALA A 67 -9.20 11.97 -1.98
C ALA A 67 -7.99 12.33 -1.09
N ALA A 68 -7.25 13.38 -1.45
CA ALA A 68 -6.00 13.73 -0.74
C ALA A 68 -6.17 14.25 0.70
N ASN A 69 -7.39 14.33 1.26
CA ASN A 69 -7.62 14.67 2.68
C ASN A 69 -7.33 13.51 3.63
N MET A 70 -7.28 12.27 3.16
CA MET A 70 -7.01 11.15 4.05
C MET A 70 -5.52 11.05 4.37
N SER A 71 -5.22 10.95 5.67
CA SER A 71 -3.89 10.65 6.19
C SER A 71 -3.44 9.26 5.74
N ASP A 72 -2.17 9.16 5.32
CA ASP A 72 -1.54 7.94 4.81
C ASP A 72 -1.68 6.77 5.78
N THR A 73 -1.64 7.05 7.08
CA THR A 73 -1.80 6.05 8.13
C THR A 73 -3.19 5.42 8.13
N LYS A 74 -4.25 6.23 7.98
CA LYS A 74 -5.63 5.72 7.92
C LYS A 74 -5.89 4.99 6.60
N SER A 75 -5.38 5.56 5.51
CA SER A 75 -5.47 4.94 4.18
C SER A 75 -4.79 3.58 4.15
N ALA A 76 -3.66 3.42 4.83
CA ALA A 76 -2.95 2.15 4.89
C ALA A 76 -3.77 1.05 5.56
N CYS A 77 -4.52 1.31 6.62
CA CYS A 77 -5.38 0.30 7.23
C CYS A 77 -6.35 -0.30 6.18
N ILE A 78 -7.01 0.58 5.42
CA ILE A 78 -7.95 0.19 4.35
C ILE A 78 -7.23 -0.57 3.23
N VAL A 79 -6.04 -0.09 2.84
CA VAL A 79 -5.25 -0.73 1.77
C VAL A 79 -4.80 -2.12 2.17
N LEU A 80 -4.22 -2.27 3.37
CA LEU A 80 -3.72 -3.56 3.86
C LEU A 80 -4.85 -4.58 4.00
N GLU A 81 -5.98 -4.19 4.58
CA GLU A 81 -7.17 -5.04 4.67
C GLU A 81 -7.67 -5.46 3.28
N SER A 82 -7.77 -4.51 2.33
CA SER A 82 -8.22 -4.81 0.96
C SER A 82 -7.27 -5.75 0.19
N VAL A 83 -5.96 -5.73 0.49
CA VAL A 83 -5.00 -6.68 -0.11
C VAL A 83 -5.27 -8.08 0.43
N ILE A 84 -5.50 -8.21 1.74
CA ILE A 84 -5.78 -9.49 2.39
C ILE A 84 -7.10 -10.06 1.89
N ASP A 85 -8.16 -9.25 1.82
CA ASP A 85 -9.47 -9.68 1.34
C ASP A 85 -9.48 -10.08 -0.14
N LYS A 86 -8.84 -9.27 -1.00
CA LYS A 86 -8.77 -9.54 -2.46
C LYS A 86 -8.14 -10.90 -2.78
N TYR A 87 -7.27 -11.39 -1.90
CA TYR A 87 -6.54 -12.62 -2.11
C TYR A 87 -6.96 -13.73 -1.12
N ASP A 88 -8.21 -13.69 -0.67
CA ASP A 88 -8.86 -14.68 0.20
C ASP A 88 -8.02 -14.98 1.45
N LYS A 89 -7.74 -13.92 2.21
CA LYS A 89 -6.89 -13.89 3.41
C LYS A 89 -5.43 -14.24 3.19
N CYS A 90 -5.03 -14.57 1.98
CA CYS A 90 -3.67 -14.79 1.49
C CYS A 90 -2.68 -15.20 2.60
N PRO A 91 -2.80 -16.40 3.18
CA PRO A 91 -2.08 -16.79 4.39
C PRO A 91 -0.55 -16.80 4.23
N SER A 92 -0.06 -16.71 3.00
CA SER A 92 1.37 -16.56 2.72
C SER A 92 1.91 -15.17 3.07
N LEU A 93 1.08 -14.12 3.02
CA LEU A 93 1.49 -12.75 3.25
C LEU A 93 1.66 -12.54 4.76
N LYS A 94 2.88 -12.27 5.20
CA LYS A 94 3.24 -12.19 6.63
C LYS A 94 3.62 -10.79 7.09
N ALA A 95 3.99 -9.94 6.15
CA ALA A 95 4.50 -8.62 6.45
C ALA A 95 4.39 -7.68 5.25
N PHE A 96 4.41 -6.39 5.56
CA PHE A 96 4.53 -5.30 4.63
C PHE A 96 5.71 -4.39 5.01
N SER A 97 6.16 -3.53 4.12
CA SER A 97 6.89 -2.32 4.52
C SER A 97 6.37 -1.08 3.83
N GLY A 98 6.57 0.05 4.50
CA GLY A 98 6.31 1.37 3.93
C GLY A 98 7.37 2.38 4.33
N ASP A 99 7.14 3.62 3.95
CA ASP A 99 7.92 4.75 4.45
C ASP A 99 7.49 5.16 5.88
N ALA A 100 8.12 6.22 6.40
CA ALA A 100 7.80 6.75 7.72
C ALA A 100 6.40 7.38 7.85
N GLY A 101 5.69 7.63 6.74
CA GLY A 101 4.31 8.13 6.75
C GLY A 101 3.30 7.09 7.22
N TYR A 102 3.67 5.80 7.18
CA TYR A 102 2.85 4.67 7.64
C TYR A 102 3.07 4.27 9.09
N ARG A 103 3.66 5.14 9.91
CA ARG A 103 3.88 4.89 11.35
C ARG A 103 2.60 5.01 12.17
N GLY A 104 2.65 4.55 13.43
CA GLY A 104 1.54 4.70 14.38
C GLY A 104 0.38 3.79 14.02
N THR A 105 -0.81 4.35 13.82
CA THR A 105 -2.07 3.60 13.67
C THR A 105 -2.02 2.48 12.62
N ALA A 106 -1.27 2.65 11.54
CA ALA A 106 -1.16 1.61 10.50
C ALA A 106 -0.32 0.41 10.97
N VAL A 107 0.73 0.64 11.76
CA VAL A 107 1.55 -0.43 12.37
C VAL A 107 0.71 -1.18 13.41
N ASP A 108 0.01 -0.45 14.26
CA ASP A 108 -0.85 -1.02 15.30
C ASP A 108 -2.00 -1.83 14.67
N PHE A 109 -2.59 -1.32 13.59
CA PHE A 109 -3.63 -2.02 12.84
C PHE A 109 -3.09 -3.29 12.18
N ALA A 110 -1.94 -3.22 11.52
CA ALA A 110 -1.32 -4.39 10.90
C ALA A 110 -1.06 -5.49 11.95
N ALA A 111 -0.46 -5.12 13.09
CA ALA A 111 -0.14 -6.08 14.15
C ALA A 111 -1.39 -6.62 14.85
N GLY A 112 -2.27 -5.73 15.32
CA GLY A 112 -3.41 -6.10 16.17
C GLY A 112 -4.59 -6.68 15.41
N ARG A 113 -4.89 -6.17 14.21
CA ARG A 113 -6.08 -6.59 13.44
C ARG A 113 -5.75 -7.66 12.40
N LEU A 114 -4.61 -7.55 11.74
CA LEU A 114 -4.22 -8.45 10.64
C LEU A 114 -3.21 -9.53 11.06
N GLY A 115 -2.55 -9.37 12.21
CA GLY A 115 -1.47 -10.28 12.64
C GLY A 115 -0.21 -10.19 11.76
N LEU A 116 0.04 -9.03 11.15
CA LEU A 116 1.13 -8.79 10.20
C LEU A 116 2.08 -7.72 10.72
N SER A 117 3.35 -7.78 10.33
CA SER A 117 4.31 -6.71 10.64
C SER A 117 4.36 -5.64 9.55
N LEU A 118 4.56 -4.38 9.95
CA LEU A 118 4.72 -3.24 9.04
C LEU A 118 5.99 -2.42 9.41
N PRO A 119 7.21 -2.94 9.18
CA PRO A 119 8.43 -2.15 9.26
C PRO A 119 8.40 -0.92 8.35
N HIS A 120 8.92 0.19 8.86
CA HIS A 120 8.97 1.47 8.15
C HIS A 120 10.40 1.97 7.98
N PHE A 121 10.72 2.41 6.77
CA PHE A 121 12.05 2.92 6.43
C PHE A 121 12.06 4.44 6.33
N ARG A 122 13.13 5.06 6.83
CA ARG A 122 13.38 6.49 6.68
C ARG A 122 14.35 6.67 5.52
N LYS A 123 14.02 7.51 4.53
CA LYS A 123 15.00 7.94 3.53
C LYS A 123 16.08 8.75 4.24
N ASN A 124 17.33 8.29 4.20
CA ASN A 124 18.48 9.14 4.52
C ASN A 124 18.52 10.24 3.46
N ARG A 125 18.32 11.49 3.86
CA ARG A 125 18.55 12.64 2.98
C ARG A 125 20.06 12.69 2.73
N ARG A 126 20.46 12.49 1.48
CA ARG A 126 21.78 12.90 0.99
C ARG A 126 21.78 14.41 0.78
#